data_AF-A0A1F9AKZ9-F1
#
_entry.id   AF-A0A1F9AKZ9-F1
#
_cell.length_a   1.000
_cell.length_b   1.000
_cell.length_c   1.000
_cell.angle_alpha   90.00
_cell.angle_beta   90.00
_cell.angle_gamma   90.00
#
_symmetry.space_group_name_H-M   'P 1'
#
loop_
_entity.id
_entity.type
_entity.pdbx_description
1 polymer ?
#
loop_
_entity_poly.entity_id
_entity_poly.type
_entity_poly.pdbx_seq_one_letter_code
_entity_poly.pdbx_strand_id
1 'polypeptide(L)'
;MQKALRWKALLDSRELSNQAQIARLERLSRARVTQIISLLRLAPEIQEYILAIPETTGRSALSERLLRPITRIDDHREQLRAFHGLIP
;
A
#
# COMPACT_ATOMS: atom_id res chain seq x y z
N MET A 1 2.46 -1.16 -4.27
CA MET A 1 1.13 -0.61 -4.57
C MET A 1 0.27 -1.56 -5.41
N GLN A 2 0.73 -2.00 -6.59
CA GLN A 2 -0.03 -2.87 -7.51
C GLN A 2 -0.72 -4.08 -6.84
N LYS A 3 -0.02 -4.78 -5.92
CA LYS A 3 -0.59 -5.94 -5.20
C LYS A 3 -1.81 -5.56 -4.36
N ALA A 4 -1.78 -4.39 -3.72
CA ALA A 4 -2.89 -3.88 -2.92
C ALA A 4 -4.10 -3.57 -3.80
N LEU A 5 -3.88 -2.93 -4.97
CA LEU A 5 -4.93 -2.65 -5.95
C LEU A 5 -5.58 -3.94 -6.48
N ARG A 6 -4.78 -4.94 -6.85
CA ARG A 6 -5.28 -6.25 -7.29
C ARG A 6 -6.14 -6.91 -6.23
N TRP A 7 -5.67 -6.96 -4.98
CA TRP A 7 -6.42 -7.58 -3.91
C TRP A 7 -7.71 -6.82 -3.57
N LYS A 8 -7.68 -5.48 -3.62
CA LYS A 8 -8.87 -4.65 -3.45
C LYS A 8 -9.91 -4.96 -4.53
N ALA A 9 -9.50 -5.05 -5.79
CA ALA A 9 -10.39 -5.41 -6.89
C ALA A 9 -11.04 -6.79 -6.68
N LEU A 10 -10.27 -7.81 -6.25
CA LEU A 10 -10.80 -9.15 -5.96
C LEU A 10 -11.78 -9.19 -4.77
N LEU A 11 -11.59 -8.32 -3.78
CA LEU A 11 -12.52 -8.16 -2.67
C LEU A 11 -13.81 -7.46 -3.12
N ASP A 12 -13.67 -6.41 -3.93
CA ASP A 12 -14.78 -5.62 -4.44
C ASP A 12 -15.66 -6.44 -5.41
N SER A 13 -15.04 -7.27 -6.26
CA SER A 13 -15.73 -8.20 -7.15
C SER A 13 -16.32 -9.42 -6.42
N ARG A 14 -16.06 -9.58 -5.11
CA ARG A 14 -16.42 -10.73 -4.28
C ARG A 14 -15.83 -12.07 -4.74
N GLU A 15 -14.85 -12.06 -5.66
CA GLU A 15 -14.08 -13.25 -6.02
C GLU A 15 -13.32 -13.82 -4.82
N LEU A 16 -12.85 -12.94 -3.93
CA LEU A 16 -12.33 -13.30 -2.61
C LEU A 16 -13.24 -12.74 -1.52
N SER A 17 -13.64 -13.61 -0.59
CA SER A 17 -14.60 -13.28 0.47
C SER A 17 -14.07 -12.32 1.53
N ASN A 18 -12.75 -12.34 1.79
CA ASN A 18 -12.12 -11.49 2.80
C ASN A 18 -10.58 -11.55 2.73
N GLN A 19 -9.92 -10.69 3.52
CA GLN A 19 -8.46 -10.65 3.63
C GLN A 19 -7.84 -11.95 4.16
N ALA A 20 -8.59 -12.79 4.88
CA ALA A 20 -8.07 -14.08 5.33
C ALA A 20 -7.95 -15.10 4.19
N GLN A 21 -8.82 -15.02 3.18
CA GLN A 21 -8.70 -15.82 1.96
C GLN A 21 -7.46 -15.40 1.16
N ILE A 22 -7.23 -14.09 1.01
CA ILE A 22 -5.99 -13.54 0.41
C ILE A 22 -4.76 -14.07 1.15
N ALA A 23 -4.75 -13.98 2.48
CA ALA A 23 -3.63 -14.42 3.30
C ALA A 23 -3.26 -15.89 3.07
N ARG A 24 -4.27 -16.78 2.99
CA ARG A 24 -4.06 -18.21 2.71
C ARG A 24 -3.51 -18.45 1.30
N LEU A 25 -4.09 -17.81 0.29
CA LEU A 25 -3.65 -17.97 -1.11
C LEU A 25 -2.22 -17.48 -1.33
N GLU A 26 -1.85 -16.38 -0.67
CA GLU A 26 -0.55 -15.74 -0.81
C GLU A 26 0.50 -16.31 0.16
N ARG A 27 0.11 -17.24 1.05
CA ARG A 27 0.95 -17.78 2.14
C ARG A 27 1.53 -16.67 3.02
N LEU A 28 0.73 -15.64 3.29
CA LEU A 28 1.08 -14.50 4.14
C LEU A 28 0.25 -14.52 5.43
N SER A 29 0.72 -13.82 6.46
CA SER A 29 -0.11 -13.55 7.63
C SER A 29 -1.26 -12.59 7.25
N ARG A 30 -2.40 -12.69 7.96
CA ARG A 30 -3.51 -11.73 7.80
C ARG A 30 -3.04 -10.29 8.03
N ALA A 31 -2.21 -10.09 9.06
CA ALA A 31 -1.59 -8.80 9.33
C ALA A 31 -0.85 -8.27 8.11
N ARG A 32 0.01 -9.08 7.47
CA ARG A 32 0.75 -8.65 6.29
C ARG A 32 -0.16 -8.24 5.13
N VAL A 33 -1.28 -8.93 4.93
CA VAL A 33 -2.29 -8.55 3.93
C VAL A 33 -2.90 -7.19 4.25
N THR A 34 -3.38 -6.99 5.49
CA THR A 34 -3.96 -5.73 5.95
C THR A 34 -2.99 -4.56 5.76
N GLN A 35 -1.73 -4.77 6.10
CA GLN A 35 -0.66 -3.78 5.97
C GLN A 35 -0.37 -3.37 4.53
N ILE A 36 -0.44 -4.31 3.59
CA ILE A 36 -0.27 -4.00 2.17
C ILE A 36 -1.52 -3.27 1.65
N ILE A 37 -2.72 -3.70 2.04
CA ILE A 37 -3.98 -3.03 1.66
C ILE A 37 -4.04 -1.62 2.23
N SER A 38 -3.49 -1.37 3.42
CA SER A 38 -3.50 -0.02 4.02
C SER A 38 -2.69 0.99 3.22
N LEU A 39 -1.82 0.57 2.29
CA LEU A 39 -1.18 1.49 1.34
C LEU A 39 -2.18 2.25 0.47
N LEU A 40 -3.38 1.71 0.25
CA LEU A 40 -4.47 2.39 -0.46
C LEU A 40 -5.10 3.55 0.32
N ARG A 41 -4.69 3.76 1.59
CA ARG A 41 -5.07 4.92 2.41
C ARG A 41 -4.14 6.13 2.20
N LEU A 42 -3.07 5.97 1.42
CA LEU A 42 -2.18 7.08 1.10
C LEU A 42 -2.92 8.10 0.21
N ALA A 43 -2.52 9.35 0.29
CA ALA A 43 -3.01 10.41 -0.56
C ALA A 43 -2.81 10.02 -2.04
N PRO A 44 -3.76 10.32 -2.94
CA PRO A 44 -3.67 9.94 -4.35
C PRO A 44 -2.33 10.26 -5.00
N GLU A 45 -1.78 11.44 -4.70
CA GLU A 45 -0.50 11.92 -5.23
C GLU A 45 0.68 11.03 -4.80
N ILE A 46 0.66 10.52 -3.57
CA ILE A 46 1.66 9.58 -3.06
C ILE A 46 1.49 8.22 -3.76
N GLN A 47 0.25 7.78 -3.98
CA GLN A 47 -0.01 6.52 -4.68
C GLN A 47 0.48 6.57 -6.12
N GLU A 48 0.21 7.66 -6.83
CA GLU A 48 0.68 7.93 -8.20
C GLU A 48 2.20 7.93 -8.26
N TYR A 49 2.87 8.64 -7.35
CA TYR A 49 4.34 8.63 -7.26
C TYR A 49 4.88 7.21 -7.10
N ILE A 50 4.33 6.42 -6.16
CA ILE A 50 4.77 5.03 -5.93
C ILE A 50 4.53 4.15 -7.16
N LEU A 51 3.42 4.35 -7.88
CA LEU A 51 3.10 3.58 -9.10
C LEU A 51 4.00 3.96 -10.28
N ALA A 52 4.49 5.21 -10.32
CA ALA A 52 5.40 5.69 -11.36
C ALA A 52 6.85 5.19 -11.20
N ILE A 53 7.23 4.68 -10.03
CA ILE A 53 8.59 4.17 -9.79
C ILE A 53 8.80 2.84 -10.53
N PRO A 54 9.83 2.73 -11.41
CA PRO A 54 10.16 1.47 -12.06
C PRO A 54 10.54 0.38 -11.06
N GLU A 55 10.06 -0.85 -11.29
CA GLU A 55 10.32 -2.00 -10.40
C GLU A 55 11.82 -2.32 -10.25
N THR A 56 12.62 -1.93 -11.25
CA THR A 56 14.07 -2.18 -11.36
C THR A 56 14.93 -1.27 -10.48
N THR A 57 14.43 -0.09 -10.10
CA THR A 57 15.21 0.95 -9.42
C THR A 57 14.68 1.24 -8.01
N GLY A 58 13.43 0.84 -7.72
CA GLY A 58 12.64 1.38 -6.60
C GLY A 58 12.47 0.52 -5.34
N ARG A 59 12.93 -0.74 -5.30
CA ARG A 59 12.69 -1.60 -4.11
C ARG A 59 13.42 -1.16 -2.84
N SER A 60 14.48 -0.35 -2.96
CA SER A 60 15.33 0.02 -1.83
C SER A 60 14.85 1.27 -1.06
N ALA A 61 14.27 2.27 -1.75
CA ALA A 61 14.01 3.57 -1.13
C ALA A 61 12.67 3.67 -0.38
N LEU A 62 11.58 3.12 -0.93
CA LEU A 62 10.23 3.28 -0.38
C LEU A 62 9.56 1.92 -0.10
N SER A 63 10.02 1.27 0.97
CA SER A 63 9.40 0.03 1.44
C SER A 63 8.03 0.29 2.08
N GLU A 64 7.14 -0.71 2.05
CA GLU A 64 5.85 -0.66 2.76
C GLU A 64 6.01 -0.28 4.24
N ARG A 65 7.10 -0.72 4.88
CA ARG A 65 7.37 -0.43 6.30
C ARG A 65 7.62 1.06 6.54
N LEU A 66 8.25 1.76 5.60
CA LEU A 66 8.49 3.20 5.67
C LEU A 66 7.19 3.99 5.46
N LEU A 67 6.30 3.51 4.59
CA LEU A 67 5.04 4.17 4.27
C LEU A 67 3.95 3.91 5.31
N ARG A 68 4.04 2.81 6.07
CA ARG A 68 3.04 2.41 7.06
C ARG A 68 2.62 3.54 8.03
N PRO A 69 3.53 4.32 8.65
CA PRO A 69 3.13 5.40 9.54
C PRO A 69 2.26 6.45 8.83
N ILE A 70 2.56 6.75 7.56
CA ILE A 70 1.83 7.74 6.76
C ILE A 70 0.39 7.27 6.49
N THR A 71 0.17 5.96 6.30
CA THR A 71 -1.20 5.41 6.10
C THR A 71 -2.15 5.61 7.28
N ARG A 72 -1.62 5.99 8.46
CA ARG A 72 -2.37 6.23 9.70
C ARG A 72 -2.72 7.70 9.92
N ILE A 73 -2.20 8.60 9.08
CA ILE A 73 -2.53 10.03 9.11
C ILE A 73 -3.82 10.20 8.30
N ASP A 74 -4.82 10.87 8.86
CA ASP A 74 -6.11 11.05 8.17
C ASP A 74 -6.10 12.24 7.19
N ASP A 75 -5.30 13.28 7.46
CA ASP A 75 -5.17 14.45 6.58
C ASP A 75 -4.17 14.21 5.43
N HIS A 76 -4.61 14.37 4.19
CA HIS A 76 -3.75 14.16 3.01
C HIS A 76 -2.59 15.16 2.93
N ARG A 77 -2.74 16.40 3.41
CA ARG A 77 -1.66 17.40 3.37
C ARG A 77 -0.56 17.03 4.36
N GLU A 78 -0.92 16.49 5.52
CA GLU A 78 0.02 15.92 6.50
C GLU A 78 0.72 14.69 5.96
N GLN A 79 -0.01 13.81 5.25
CA GLN A 79 0.62 12.68 4.58
C GLN A 79 1.68 13.12 3.58
N LEU A 80 1.36 14.11 2.73
CA LEU A 80 2.29 14.67 1.76
C LEU A 80 3.52 15.29 2.43
N ARG A 81 3.34 16.07 3.50
CA ARG A 81 4.46 16.63 4.29
C ARG A 81 5.38 15.52 4.83
N ALA A 82 4.80 14.49 5.44
CA ALA A 82 5.57 13.37 5.96
C ALA A 82 6.29 12.59 4.84
N PHE A 83 5.62 12.39 3.70
CA PHE A 83 6.17 11.69 2.54
C PHE A 83 7.34 12.43 1.91
N HIS A 84 7.24 13.74 1.72
CA HIS A 84 8.35 14.55 1.21
C HIS A 84 9.56 14.53 2.15
N GLY A 85 9.36 14.37 3.47
CA GLY A 85 10.46 14.17 4.41
C GLY A 85 11.16 12.81 4.31
N LEU A 86 10.61 11.84 3.58
CA LEU A 86 11.21 10.52 3.35
C LEU A 86 12.01 10.42 2.05
N ILE A 87 11.82 11.37 1.15
CA ILE A 87 12.46 11.39 -0.18
C ILE A 87 13.54 12.49 -0.13
N PRO A 88 14.76 12.21 -0.62
CA PRO A 88 15.82 13.22 -0.71
C PRO A 88 15.47 14.37 -1.66
#